data_AF-A0A544Y6L1-F1
#
_entry.id   AF-A0A544Y6L1-F1
#
_cell.length_a   1.000
_cell.length_b   1.000
_cell.length_c   1.000
_cell.angle_alpha   90.00
_cell.angle_beta   90.00
_cell.angle_gamma   90.00
#
_symmetry.space_group_name_H-M   'P 1'
#
loop_
_entity.id
_entity.type
_entity.pdbx_description
1 polymer ?
#
loop_
_entity_poly.entity_id
_entity_poly.type
_entity_poly.pdbx_seq_one_letter_code
_entity_poly.pdbx_strand_id
1 'polypeptide(L)'
;MLSRIAPAAVVAGATFMIIPQAEAATAPPVIRYAGLGSCLQSDGGRQPCGPLKLWLSDGRVVALPGARRTVAPGEYTVAGVVAVSQDGAHAAYFAGKDGVLTIWAAATGKTREVPTVTWPDDLRMDALTLSPGGRFLGMRGVNASEWEVNRVADTTTGKVFSLPRGYQTWDFSPDGKRMMAGDNRRAVLYATGTWSVTLRRSVYMRGDLGPDGVTVASPKWTKTGGSVKNVVVTRNLATAKKSSIPIRLHKGETALAARWDRAGHLDVLTRSDRHVNGDLRRTHTWYRVNRTTHRLRRLDSFVIPSSVGGYVLAQ
;
A
#
# COMPACT_ATOMS: atom_id res chain seq x y z
N MET A 1 50.51 -45.25 65.99
CA MET A 1 50.93 -44.47 64.79
C MET A 1 49.70 -44.32 63.89
N LEU A 2 49.00 -43.19 64.01
CA LEU A 2 47.76 -42.89 63.28
C LEU A 2 48.11 -42.19 61.97
N SER A 3 47.78 -42.83 60.85
CA SER A 3 47.99 -42.31 59.50
C SER A 3 46.94 -41.25 59.17
N ARG A 4 47.38 -40.05 58.77
CA ARG A 4 46.53 -38.93 58.34
C ARG A 4 46.26 -39.04 56.84
N ILE A 5 44.98 -39.13 56.45
CA ILE A 5 44.51 -38.99 55.07
C ILE A 5 44.09 -37.54 54.86
N ALA A 6 44.64 -36.88 53.84
CA ALA A 6 44.24 -35.54 53.40
C ALA A 6 43.08 -35.63 52.38
N PRO A 7 42.08 -34.72 52.41
CA PRO A 7 41.06 -34.68 51.38
C PRO A 7 41.51 -33.83 50.19
N ALA A 8 41.30 -34.35 48.97
CA ALA A 8 41.45 -33.60 47.73
C ALA A 8 40.23 -32.70 47.50
N ALA A 9 40.46 -31.41 47.29
CA ALA A 9 39.43 -30.45 46.94
C ALA A 9 39.15 -30.52 45.42
N VAL A 10 37.90 -30.78 45.05
CA VAL A 10 37.42 -30.70 43.66
C VAL A 10 36.99 -29.26 43.38
N VAL A 11 37.71 -28.57 42.49
CA VAL A 11 37.31 -27.25 41.98
C VAL A 11 36.34 -27.47 40.82
N ALA A 12 35.05 -27.21 41.05
CA ALA A 12 34.05 -27.19 39.99
C ALA A 12 34.19 -25.88 39.20
N GLY A 13 34.71 -25.96 37.97
CA GLY A 13 34.73 -24.84 37.03
C GLY A 13 33.33 -24.55 36.52
N ALA A 14 32.77 -23.40 36.88
CA ALA A 14 31.52 -22.90 36.31
C ALA A 14 31.76 -22.44 34.87
N THR A 15 31.30 -23.21 33.90
CA THR A 15 31.23 -22.81 32.49
C THR A 15 30.12 -21.77 32.33
N PHE A 16 30.50 -20.50 32.15
CA PHE A 16 29.58 -19.47 31.70
C PHE A 16 29.14 -19.79 30.26
N MET A 17 27.93 -20.33 30.10
CA MET A 17 27.28 -20.37 28.79
C MET A 17 26.95 -18.93 28.38
N ILE A 18 27.72 -18.40 27.43
CA ILE A 18 27.34 -17.21 26.69
C ILE A 18 26.17 -17.62 25.81
N ILE A 19 24.95 -17.33 26.24
CA ILE A 19 23.77 -17.44 25.37
C ILE A 19 23.95 -16.35 24.32
N PRO A 20 24.12 -16.67 23.02
CA PRO A 20 24.12 -15.64 22.00
C PRO A 20 22.77 -14.92 22.10
N GLN A 21 22.80 -13.62 22.38
CA GLN A 21 21.63 -12.78 22.21
C GLN A 21 21.18 -12.99 20.77
N ALA A 22 19.96 -13.52 20.59
CA ALA A 22 19.32 -13.51 19.30
C ALA A 22 19.27 -12.04 18.86
N GLU A 23 20.13 -11.65 17.92
CA GLU A 23 19.97 -10.39 17.22
C GLU A 23 18.54 -10.37 16.71
N ALA A 24 17.74 -9.45 17.24
CA ALA A 24 16.39 -9.24 16.75
C ALA A 24 16.51 -8.95 15.26
N ALA A 25 16.19 -9.95 14.43
CA ALA A 25 16.27 -9.83 12.98
C ALA A 25 15.53 -8.54 12.61
N THR A 26 16.26 -7.60 12.00
CA THR A 26 15.68 -6.33 11.56
C THR A 26 14.52 -6.65 10.64
N ALA A 27 13.37 -6.02 10.90
CA ALA A 27 12.18 -6.25 10.10
C ALA A 27 12.51 -6.04 8.61
N PRO A 28 12.02 -6.91 7.70
CA PRO A 28 12.33 -6.78 6.29
C PRO A 28 11.86 -5.41 5.78
N PRO A 29 12.63 -4.78 4.88
CA PRO A 29 12.29 -3.46 4.38
C PRO A 29 11.00 -3.51 3.56
N VAL A 30 10.21 -2.46 3.70
CA VAL A 30 8.95 -2.27 2.97
C VAL A 30 9.04 -1.02 2.12
N ILE A 31 8.36 -1.03 0.97
CA ILE A 31 8.19 0.13 0.11
C ILE A 31 7.21 1.08 0.80
N ARG A 32 7.63 2.31 1.04
CA ARG A 32 6.75 3.37 1.56
C ARG A 32 5.99 4.03 0.43
N TYR A 33 6.70 4.31 -0.68
CA TYR A 33 6.12 4.93 -1.86
C TYR A 33 6.95 4.67 -3.12
N ALA A 34 6.28 4.81 -4.26
CA ALA A 34 6.86 4.81 -5.59
C ALA A 34 6.58 6.16 -6.27
N GLY A 35 7.46 6.60 -7.16
CA GLY A 35 7.34 7.94 -7.74
C GLY A 35 8.41 8.23 -8.80
N LEU A 36 8.19 9.31 -9.54
CA LEU A 36 9.22 9.87 -10.43
C LEU A 36 10.02 10.94 -9.69
N GLY A 37 11.27 11.12 -10.09
CA GLY A 37 11.98 12.35 -9.74
C GLY A 37 11.31 13.55 -10.40
N SER A 38 11.66 14.75 -9.95
CA SER A 38 11.20 15.99 -10.57
C SER A 38 12.38 16.89 -10.91
N CYS A 39 12.45 17.28 -12.18
CA CYS A 39 13.48 18.13 -12.74
C CYS A 39 12.97 19.58 -12.82
N LEU A 40 13.82 20.52 -12.40
CA LEU A 40 13.55 21.94 -12.57
C LEU A 40 13.61 22.30 -14.06
N GLN A 41 12.61 23.04 -14.51
CA GLN A 41 12.49 23.58 -15.86
C GLN A 41 13.03 25.02 -15.88
N SER A 42 13.30 25.53 -17.08
CA SER A 42 13.81 26.89 -17.27
C SER A 42 12.84 28.00 -16.82
N ASP A 43 11.54 27.72 -16.77
CA ASP A 43 10.50 28.61 -16.25
C ASP A 43 10.35 28.57 -14.72
N GLY A 44 11.21 27.80 -14.03
CA GLY A 44 11.11 27.55 -12.58
C GLY A 44 10.09 26.48 -12.21
N GLY A 45 9.35 25.93 -13.18
CA GLY A 45 8.45 24.81 -13.03
C GLY A 45 9.18 23.50 -12.75
N ARG A 46 8.45 22.48 -12.30
CA ARG A 46 9.00 21.17 -11.95
C ARG A 46 8.24 20.08 -12.70
N GLN A 47 8.93 19.32 -13.53
CA GLN A 47 8.34 18.26 -14.35
C GLN A 47 8.83 16.87 -13.92
N PRO A 48 8.00 15.82 -13.96
CA PRO A 48 8.44 14.45 -13.68
C PRO A 48 9.56 14.02 -14.64
N CYS A 49 10.62 13.45 -14.10
CA CYS A 49 11.80 13.05 -14.88
C CYS A 49 12.54 11.87 -14.25
N GLY A 50 13.44 11.28 -15.03
CA GLY A 50 14.25 10.14 -14.58
C GLY A 50 13.43 8.86 -14.40
N PRO A 51 14.08 7.74 -14.09
CA PRO A 51 13.41 6.45 -13.94
C PRO A 51 12.40 6.51 -12.79
N LEU A 52 11.40 5.63 -12.88
CA LEU A 52 10.55 5.32 -11.73
C LEU A 52 11.42 4.76 -10.59
N LYS A 53 11.13 5.18 -9.37
CA LYS A 53 11.87 4.76 -8.19
C LYS A 53 10.94 4.27 -7.08
N LEU A 54 11.47 3.40 -6.24
CA LEU A 54 10.88 2.93 -4.99
C LEU A 54 11.69 3.47 -3.81
N TRP A 55 11.02 4.01 -2.80
CA TRP A 55 11.62 4.47 -1.54
C TRP A 55 11.22 3.52 -0.42
N LEU A 56 12.22 2.91 0.21
CA LEU A 56 12.04 1.85 1.21
C LEU A 56 12.14 2.39 2.65
N SER A 57 11.67 1.57 3.59
CA SER A 57 11.69 1.88 5.02
C SER A 57 13.10 1.93 5.62
N ASP A 58 14.04 1.20 5.03
CA ASP A 58 15.46 1.16 5.39
C ASP A 58 16.28 2.31 4.77
N GLY A 59 15.63 3.23 4.06
CA GLY A 59 16.27 4.39 3.43
C GLY A 59 16.82 4.12 2.03
N ARG A 60 16.79 2.88 1.52
CA ARG A 60 17.18 2.60 0.14
C ARG A 60 16.21 3.25 -0.85
N VAL A 61 16.79 3.71 -1.96
CA VAL A 61 16.04 4.19 -3.13
C VAL A 61 16.44 3.34 -4.32
N VAL A 62 15.49 2.61 -4.88
CA VAL A 62 15.73 1.65 -5.96
C VAL A 62 15.12 2.18 -7.24
N ALA A 63 15.91 2.35 -8.30
CA ALA A 63 15.39 2.65 -9.63
C ALA A 63 14.83 1.38 -10.28
N LEU A 64 13.74 1.53 -11.04
CA LEU A 64 13.15 0.50 -11.86
C LEU A 64 13.44 0.80 -13.34
N PRO A 65 14.66 0.49 -13.83
CA PRO A 65 15.00 0.71 -15.22
C PRO A 65 14.09 -0.14 -16.11
N GLY A 66 13.63 0.44 -17.23
CA GLY A 66 12.73 -0.25 -18.16
C GLY A 66 11.25 -0.25 -17.76
N ALA A 67 10.88 0.28 -16.60
CA ALA A 67 9.47 0.54 -16.29
C ALA A 67 8.87 1.47 -17.35
N ARG A 68 7.76 1.03 -17.96
CA ARG A 68 7.05 1.76 -19.02
C ARG A 68 6.59 3.10 -18.46
N ARG A 69 6.70 4.15 -19.28
CA ARG A 69 6.17 5.48 -18.98
C ARG A 69 4.98 5.71 -19.90
N THR A 70 3.81 5.96 -19.34
CA THR A 70 2.60 6.30 -20.12
C THR A 70 2.43 7.78 -20.37
N VAL A 71 3.34 8.61 -19.89
CA VAL A 71 3.14 10.05 -19.88
C VAL A 71 3.28 10.59 -21.31
N ALA A 72 2.16 10.88 -21.97
CA ALA A 72 2.11 11.87 -23.04
C ALA A 72 2.61 13.22 -22.46
N PRO A 73 3.27 14.09 -23.26
CA PRO A 73 3.72 15.38 -22.78
C PRO A 73 2.57 16.14 -22.09
N GLY A 74 2.65 16.32 -20.77
CA GLY A 74 1.62 17.01 -19.97
C GLY A 74 0.75 16.13 -19.03
N GLU A 75 0.81 14.79 -19.10
CA GLU A 75 -0.02 13.91 -18.24
C GLU A 75 0.72 13.36 -16.99
N TYR A 76 0.34 13.85 -15.82
CA TYR A 76 1.05 13.66 -14.53
C TYR A 76 0.82 12.32 -13.78
N THR A 77 0.55 11.19 -14.41
CA THR A 77 -0.01 10.03 -13.67
C THR A 77 0.95 8.84 -13.53
N VAL A 78 1.80 8.88 -12.49
CA VAL A 78 2.59 7.70 -12.05
C VAL A 78 1.71 6.52 -11.62
N ALA A 79 0.47 6.80 -11.21
CA ALA A 79 -0.52 5.77 -10.91
C ALA A 79 -0.74 4.80 -12.09
N GLY A 80 -0.61 5.26 -13.34
CA GLY A 80 -0.82 4.44 -14.53
C GLY A 80 0.30 3.43 -14.82
N VAL A 81 1.43 3.49 -14.11
CA VAL A 81 2.63 2.68 -14.43
C VAL A 81 3.17 1.85 -13.29
N VAL A 82 2.73 2.09 -12.05
CA VAL A 82 3.16 1.32 -10.88
C VAL A 82 2.08 1.18 -9.82
N ALA A 83 2.06 0.03 -9.17
CA ALA A 83 1.34 -0.19 -7.92
C ALA A 83 2.31 -0.67 -6.84
N VAL A 84 2.02 -0.31 -5.59
CA VAL A 84 2.69 -0.83 -4.39
C VAL A 84 1.65 -1.59 -3.58
N SER A 85 1.97 -2.80 -3.12
CA SER A 85 1.06 -3.55 -2.26
C SER A 85 0.86 -2.84 -0.92
N GLN A 86 -0.30 -3.02 -0.30
CA GLN A 86 -0.64 -2.44 1.00
C GLN A 86 0.39 -2.68 2.12
N ASP A 87 0.97 -3.87 2.13
CA ASP A 87 2.02 -4.27 3.08
C ASP A 87 3.41 -3.72 2.73
N GLY A 88 3.53 -3.02 1.59
CA GLY A 88 4.77 -2.50 1.03
C GLY A 88 5.76 -3.58 0.60
N ALA A 89 5.39 -4.87 0.64
CA ALA A 89 6.30 -5.95 0.33
C ALA A 89 6.61 -6.07 -1.16
N HIS A 90 5.71 -5.59 -2.02
CA HIS A 90 5.81 -5.75 -3.47
C HIS A 90 5.49 -4.46 -4.22
N ALA A 91 6.13 -4.27 -5.37
CA ALA A 91 5.69 -3.35 -6.41
C ALA A 91 5.38 -4.13 -7.69
N ALA A 92 4.42 -3.64 -8.46
CA ALA A 92 4.06 -4.16 -9.77
C ALA A 92 4.13 -3.04 -10.80
N TYR A 93 4.75 -3.31 -11.94
CA TYR A 93 4.89 -2.37 -13.06
C TYR A 93 5.07 -3.14 -14.36
N PHE A 94 4.78 -2.49 -15.49
CA PHE A 94 5.05 -3.09 -16.81
C PHE A 94 6.43 -2.66 -17.29
N ALA A 95 7.23 -3.61 -17.78
CA ALA A 95 8.62 -3.39 -18.14
C ALA A 95 8.92 -3.78 -19.60
N GLY A 96 9.95 -3.14 -20.16
CA GLY A 96 10.48 -3.49 -21.47
C GLY A 96 9.60 -3.05 -22.65
N LYS A 97 10.07 -3.34 -23.86
CA LYS A 97 9.38 -3.00 -25.12
C LYS A 97 8.03 -3.74 -25.23
N ASP A 98 8.01 -5.00 -24.81
CA ASP A 98 6.82 -5.86 -24.87
C ASP A 98 5.86 -5.60 -23.69
N GLY A 99 6.25 -4.71 -22.76
CA GLY A 99 5.43 -4.29 -21.64
C GLY A 99 5.02 -5.46 -20.76
N VAL A 100 5.93 -6.37 -20.42
CA VAL A 100 5.63 -7.52 -19.56
C VAL A 100 5.43 -7.07 -18.11
N LEU A 101 4.41 -7.61 -17.45
CA LEU A 101 4.20 -7.36 -16.03
C LEU A 101 5.38 -7.90 -15.21
N THR A 102 5.97 -7.02 -14.41
CA THR A 102 7.07 -7.32 -13.50
C THR A 102 6.65 -7.06 -12.06
N ILE A 103 6.93 -8.01 -11.19
CA ILE A 103 6.76 -7.90 -9.74
C ILE A 103 8.13 -7.78 -9.08
N TRP A 104 8.32 -6.75 -8.26
CA TRP A 104 9.55 -6.52 -7.50
C TRP A 104 9.29 -6.74 -6.01
N ALA A 105 10.18 -7.46 -5.33
CA ALA A 105 10.05 -7.79 -3.91
C ALA A 105 11.00 -6.97 -3.02
N ALA A 106 10.46 -6.29 -2.02
CA ALA A 106 11.20 -5.37 -1.15
C ALA A 106 12.25 -6.07 -0.28
N ALA A 107 11.90 -7.24 0.25
CA ALA A 107 12.77 -8.02 1.12
C ALA A 107 14.04 -8.51 0.42
N THR A 108 13.98 -8.82 -0.88
CA THR A 108 15.10 -9.44 -1.61
C THR A 108 15.70 -8.55 -2.69
N GLY A 109 14.99 -7.50 -3.12
CA GLY A 109 15.34 -6.69 -4.26
C GLY A 109 15.21 -7.38 -5.62
N LYS A 110 14.65 -8.61 -5.66
CA LYS A 110 14.53 -9.40 -6.88
C LYS A 110 13.24 -9.09 -7.64
N THR A 111 13.32 -9.20 -8.95
CA THR A 111 12.17 -9.14 -9.87
C THR A 111 11.71 -10.54 -10.27
N ARG A 112 10.43 -10.66 -10.60
CA ARG A 112 9.82 -11.81 -11.25
C ARG A 112 8.86 -11.31 -12.34
N GLU A 113 9.01 -11.83 -13.54
CA GLU A 113 8.12 -11.52 -14.65
C GLU A 113 6.87 -12.40 -14.65
N VAL A 114 5.80 -11.88 -15.26
CA VAL A 114 4.56 -12.61 -15.55
C VAL A 114 4.31 -12.50 -17.05
N PRO A 115 4.97 -13.33 -17.88
CA PRO A 115 5.03 -13.13 -19.34
C PRO A 115 3.69 -13.11 -20.06
N THR A 116 2.68 -13.77 -19.50
CA THR A 116 1.33 -13.84 -20.09
C THR A 116 0.48 -12.60 -19.80
N VAL A 117 0.96 -11.67 -18.97
CA VAL A 117 0.29 -10.41 -18.65
C VAL A 117 1.15 -9.28 -19.18
N THR A 118 0.77 -8.77 -20.34
CA THR A 118 1.45 -7.65 -21.01
C THR A 118 0.63 -6.37 -20.89
N TRP A 119 1.26 -5.26 -21.28
CA TRP A 119 0.61 -3.97 -21.38
C TRP A 119 -0.64 -4.09 -22.27
N PRO A 120 -1.84 -3.72 -21.79
CA PRO A 120 -3.04 -3.80 -22.60
C PRO A 120 -3.06 -2.66 -23.61
N ASP A 121 -2.75 -2.95 -24.87
CA ASP A 121 -2.74 -1.95 -25.96
C ASP A 121 -4.15 -1.40 -26.28
N ASP A 122 -5.19 -2.11 -25.87
CA ASP A 122 -6.58 -1.69 -26.04
C ASP A 122 -7.10 -0.77 -24.93
N LEU A 123 -6.26 -0.47 -23.92
CA LEU A 123 -6.62 0.36 -22.77
C LEU A 123 -5.64 1.51 -22.57
N ARG A 124 -6.18 2.73 -22.46
CA ARG A 124 -5.46 3.86 -21.86
C ARG A 124 -5.52 3.73 -20.34
N MET A 125 -4.50 3.08 -19.77
CA MET A 125 -4.41 2.87 -18.32
C MET A 125 -4.11 4.14 -17.56
N ASP A 126 -4.80 4.34 -16.43
CA ASP A 126 -4.63 5.51 -15.56
C ASP A 126 -4.35 5.16 -14.10
N ALA A 127 -4.58 3.91 -13.67
CA ALA A 127 -4.15 3.42 -12.37
C ALA A 127 -3.90 1.90 -12.34
N LEU A 128 -2.92 1.51 -11.53
CA LEU A 128 -2.71 0.14 -11.08
C LEU A 128 -3.02 0.03 -9.58
N THR A 129 -3.53 -1.12 -9.13
CA THR A 129 -3.64 -1.45 -7.71
C THR A 129 -3.17 -2.87 -7.45
N LEU A 130 -2.40 -3.10 -6.40
CA LEU A 130 -1.81 -4.40 -6.10
C LEU A 130 -2.38 -4.92 -4.79
N SER A 131 -2.94 -6.13 -4.81
CA SER A 131 -3.50 -6.75 -3.62
C SER A 131 -2.44 -6.92 -2.53
N PRO A 132 -2.87 -7.04 -1.26
CA PRO A 132 -1.99 -7.50 -0.18
C PRO A 132 -1.29 -8.80 -0.58
N GLY A 133 0.03 -8.90 -0.36
CA GLY A 133 0.85 -10.04 -0.79
C GLY A 133 1.14 -10.15 -2.30
N GLY A 134 0.68 -9.22 -3.15
CA GLY A 134 1.12 -9.10 -4.54
C GLY A 134 0.50 -10.07 -5.55
N ARG A 135 -0.52 -10.84 -5.16
CA ARG A 135 -1.12 -11.86 -6.04
C ARG A 135 -2.02 -11.29 -7.13
N PHE A 136 -2.78 -10.23 -6.88
CA PHE A 136 -3.72 -9.69 -7.86
C PHE A 136 -3.36 -8.26 -8.22
N LEU A 137 -3.27 -7.97 -9.51
CA LEU A 137 -3.08 -6.62 -10.04
C LEU A 137 -4.37 -6.14 -10.69
N GLY A 138 -5.02 -5.14 -10.10
CA GLY A 138 -6.08 -4.39 -10.77
C GLY A 138 -5.48 -3.40 -11.76
N MET A 139 -6.00 -3.39 -12.98
CA MET A 139 -5.65 -2.48 -14.07
C MET A 139 -6.88 -1.65 -14.40
N ARG A 140 -6.82 -0.34 -14.13
CA ARG A 140 -7.87 0.62 -14.45
C ARG A 140 -7.45 1.43 -15.67
N GLY A 141 -8.38 1.56 -16.60
CA GLY A 141 -8.21 2.39 -17.77
C GLY A 141 -9.52 2.62 -18.49
N VAL A 142 -9.43 3.29 -19.63
CA VAL A 142 -10.53 3.51 -20.57
C VAL A 142 -10.19 2.91 -21.92
N ASN A 143 -11.20 2.42 -22.63
CA ASN A 143 -11.03 1.94 -24.02
C ASN A 143 -11.17 3.10 -25.03
N ALA A 144 -11.03 2.79 -26.32
CA ALA A 144 -11.15 3.77 -27.41
C ALA A 144 -12.51 4.50 -27.49
N SER A 145 -13.54 3.97 -26.82
CA SER A 145 -14.86 4.61 -26.72
C SER A 145 -15.04 5.37 -25.40
N GLU A 146 -13.95 5.64 -24.67
CA GLU A 146 -13.91 6.32 -23.37
C GLU A 146 -14.74 5.66 -22.26
N TRP A 147 -14.98 4.35 -22.38
CA TRP A 147 -15.63 3.58 -21.32
C TRP A 147 -14.62 2.98 -20.38
N GLU A 148 -14.90 3.08 -19.08
CA GLU A 148 -14.09 2.43 -18.06
C GLU A 148 -14.11 0.92 -18.21
N VAL A 149 -12.91 0.37 -18.35
CA VAL A 149 -12.66 -1.06 -18.40
C VAL A 149 -11.61 -1.37 -17.33
N ASN A 150 -12.00 -2.21 -16.38
CA ASN A 150 -11.11 -2.66 -15.33
C ASN A 150 -10.86 -4.15 -15.48
N ARG A 151 -9.60 -4.53 -15.35
CA ARG A 151 -9.15 -5.91 -15.40
C ARG A 151 -8.42 -6.26 -14.12
N VAL A 152 -8.37 -7.54 -13.79
CA VAL A 152 -7.61 -8.06 -12.66
C VAL A 152 -6.78 -9.24 -13.14
N ALA A 153 -5.47 -9.11 -13.05
CA ALA A 153 -4.54 -10.18 -13.39
C ALA A 153 -4.13 -10.94 -12.12
N ASP A 154 -4.15 -12.27 -12.17
CA ASP A 154 -3.47 -13.12 -11.20
C ASP A 154 -1.98 -13.18 -11.57
N THR A 155 -1.12 -12.64 -10.72
CA THR A 155 0.33 -12.53 -10.95
C THR A 155 1.05 -13.87 -10.78
N THR A 156 0.37 -14.91 -10.30
CA THR A 156 0.89 -16.26 -10.15
C THR A 156 0.55 -17.11 -11.36
N THR A 157 -0.70 -17.07 -11.83
CA THR A 157 -1.16 -17.90 -12.95
C THR A 157 -1.16 -17.17 -14.29
N GLY A 158 -1.04 -15.84 -14.27
CA GLY A 158 -1.10 -15.01 -15.46
C GLY A 158 -2.49 -14.88 -16.09
N LYS A 159 -3.54 -15.35 -15.42
CA LYS A 159 -4.93 -15.28 -15.90
C LYS A 159 -5.50 -13.89 -15.66
N VAL A 160 -6.28 -13.38 -16.60
CA VAL A 160 -6.90 -12.06 -16.51
C VAL A 160 -8.42 -12.20 -16.44
N PHE A 161 -9.01 -11.53 -15.46
CA PHE A 161 -10.44 -11.38 -15.29
C PHE A 161 -10.87 -9.95 -15.65
N SER A 162 -11.87 -9.81 -16.50
CA SER A 162 -12.45 -8.49 -16.84
C SER A 162 -13.68 -8.23 -15.97
N LEU A 163 -13.71 -7.07 -15.31
CA LEU A 163 -14.88 -6.62 -14.59
C LEU A 163 -16.00 -6.22 -15.57
N PRO A 164 -17.28 -6.28 -15.14
CA PRO A 164 -18.37 -5.68 -15.90
C PRO A 164 -18.07 -4.22 -16.25
N ARG A 165 -18.54 -3.79 -17.43
CA ARG A 165 -18.33 -2.42 -17.92
C ARG A 165 -18.78 -1.38 -16.90
N GLY A 166 -17.94 -0.36 -16.68
CA GLY A 166 -18.20 0.71 -15.71
C GLY A 166 -17.95 0.35 -14.25
N TYR A 167 -17.52 -0.88 -13.94
CA TYR A 167 -17.05 -1.21 -12.60
C TYR A 167 -15.55 -0.92 -12.48
N GLN A 168 -15.17 -0.34 -11.34
CA GLN A 168 -13.80 -0.09 -10.93
C GLN A 168 -13.38 -1.04 -9.82
N THR A 169 -12.12 -1.49 -9.83
CA THR A 169 -11.52 -2.15 -8.68
C THR A 169 -11.31 -1.11 -7.58
N TRP A 170 -11.86 -1.34 -6.39
CA TRP A 170 -11.69 -0.42 -5.27
C TRP A 170 -10.63 -0.91 -4.30
N ASP A 171 -10.73 -2.16 -3.84
CA ASP A 171 -9.79 -2.70 -2.88
C ASP A 171 -9.85 -4.24 -2.76
N PHE A 172 -8.83 -4.83 -2.14
CA PHE A 172 -8.75 -6.25 -1.79
C PHE A 172 -8.76 -6.42 -0.26
N SER A 173 -9.35 -7.51 0.23
CA SER A 173 -9.19 -7.84 1.65
C SER A 173 -7.72 -8.15 1.98
N PRO A 174 -7.26 -7.92 3.23
CA PRO A 174 -5.88 -8.19 3.68
C PRO A 174 -5.37 -9.61 3.42
N ASP A 175 -6.28 -10.58 3.38
CA ASP A 175 -5.99 -11.99 3.08
C ASP A 175 -6.02 -12.32 1.57
N GLY A 176 -6.39 -11.36 0.73
CA GLY A 176 -6.51 -11.49 -0.72
C GLY A 176 -7.66 -12.39 -1.20
N LYS A 177 -8.54 -12.88 -0.31
CA LYS A 177 -9.63 -13.81 -0.67
C LYS A 177 -10.89 -13.13 -1.17
N ARG A 178 -10.99 -11.81 -0.98
CA ARG A 178 -12.08 -10.97 -1.43
C ARG A 178 -11.55 -9.75 -2.16
N MET A 179 -12.34 -9.27 -3.11
CA MET A 179 -12.12 -8.00 -3.78
C MET A 179 -13.44 -7.24 -3.80
N MET A 180 -13.37 -5.95 -3.50
CA MET A 180 -14.45 -5.01 -3.68
C MET A 180 -14.25 -4.26 -5.00
N ALA A 181 -15.31 -4.23 -5.81
CA ALA A 181 -15.40 -3.43 -7.02
C ALA A 181 -16.79 -2.82 -7.13
N GLY A 182 -16.97 -1.86 -8.01
CA GLY A 182 -18.27 -1.21 -8.13
C GLY A 182 -18.30 0.00 -9.04
N ASP A 183 -19.47 0.62 -9.08
CA ASP A 183 -19.72 1.88 -9.77
C ASP A 183 -20.15 2.95 -8.75
N ASN A 184 -20.50 4.15 -9.21
CA ASN A 184 -20.93 5.24 -8.33
C ASN A 184 -22.25 4.99 -7.57
N ARG A 185 -22.90 3.83 -7.76
CA ARG A 185 -24.18 3.45 -7.14
C ARG A 185 -24.12 2.09 -6.43
N ARG A 186 -23.14 1.25 -6.73
CA ARG A 186 -23.12 -0.16 -6.31
C ARG A 186 -21.75 -0.59 -5.81
N ALA A 187 -21.75 -1.31 -4.69
CA ALA A 187 -20.61 -2.08 -4.21
C ALA A 187 -20.86 -3.57 -4.47
N VAL A 188 -19.85 -4.26 -4.99
CA VAL A 188 -19.87 -5.68 -5.33
C VAL A 188 -18.65 -6.36 -4.74
N LEU A 189 -18.87 -7.45 -4.02
CA LEU A 189 -17.81 -8.28 -3.47
C LEU A 189 -17.65 -9.54 -4.31
N TYR A 190 -16.41 -9.84 -4.65
CA TYR A 190 -16.00 -11.02 -5.39
C TYR A 190 -15.17 -11.95 -4.51
N ALA A 191 -15.36 -13.26 -4.66
CA ALA A 191 -14.39 -14.25 -4.22
C ALA A 191 -13.25 -14.33 -5.25
N THR A 192 -12.02 -14.03 -4.87
CA THR A 192 -10.89 -13.91 -5.83
C THR A 192 -10.43 -15.25 -6.42
N GLY A 193 -10.74 -16.37 -5.76
CA GLY A 193 -10.40 -17.71 -6.26
C GLY A 193 -11.23 -18.14 -7.48
N THR A 194 -12.44 -17.61 -7.63
CA THR A 194 -13.41 -17.99 -8.68
C THR A 194 -13.94 -16.80 -9.47
N TRP A 195 -13.67 -15.57 -9.01
CA TRP A 195 -14.30 -14.33 -9.47
C TRP A 195 -15.83 -14.36 -9.42
N SER A 196 -16.41 -15.19 -8.56
CA SER A 196 -17.86 -15.21 -8.34
C SER A 196 -18.28 -14.09 -7.39
N VAL A 197 -19.45 -13.52 -7.65
CA VAL A 197 -20.02 -12.47 -6.81
C VAL A 197 -20.56 -13.08 -5.53
N THR A 198 -20.10 -12.59 -4.37
CA THR A 198 -20.56 -13.03 -3.05
C THR A 198 -21.55 -12.05 -2.42
N LEU A 199 -21.53 -10.78 -2.83
CA LEU A 199 -22.45 -9.76 -2.33
C LEU A 199 -22.66 -8.64 -3.35
N ARG A 200 -23.89 -8.13 -3.45
CA ARG A 200 -24.22 -6.88 -4.16
C ARG A 200 -25.01 -5.95 -3.24
N ARG A 201 -24.68 -4.66 -3.27
CA ARG A 201 -25.40 -3.62 -2.53
C ARG A 201 -25.50 -2.35 -3.35
N SER A 202 -26.68 -1.73 -3.36
CA SER A 202 -26.92 -0.41 -3.94
C SER A 202 -26.42 0.68 -3.00
N VAL A 203 -25.10 0.77 -2.88
CA VAL A 203 -24.39 1.71 -2.03
C VAL A 203 -23.11 2.14 -2.70
N TYR A 204 -22.84 3.44 -2.68
CA TYR A 204 -21.50 3.96 -2.89
C TYR A 204 -20.69 3.87 -1.59
N MET A 205 -19.62 3.08 -1.59
CA MET A 205 -18.68 2.99 -0.48
C MET A 205 -17.29 2.64 -1.02
N ARG A 206 -16.41 3.62 -1.08
CA ARG A 206 -14.98 3.42 -1.32
C ARG A 206 -14.23 3.43 0.01
N GLY A 207 -13.25 2.56 0.13
CA GLY A 207 -12.44 2.40 1.34
C GLY A 207 -11.80 1.03 1.37
N ASP A 208 -11.17 0.73 2.49
CA ASP A 208 -10.39 -0.48 2.70
C ASP A 208 -11.25 -1.64 3.22
N LEU A 209 -11.20 -2.79 2.57
CA LEU A 209 -12.01 -3.97 2.88
C LEU A 209 -11.37 -4.78 3.99
N GLY A 210 -12.05 -4.90 5.13
CA GLY A 210 -11.55 -5.65 6.29
C GLY A 210 -11.42 -7.16 6.06
N PRO A 211 -10.73 -7.87 6.97
CA PRO A 211 -10.49 -9.30 6.85
C PRO A 211 -11.76 -10.15 7.01
N ASP A 212 -12.85 -9.59 7.53
CA ASP A 212 -14.17 -10.23 7.50
C ASP A 212 -14.79 -10.28 6.09
N GLY A 213 -14.15 -9.60 5.13
CA GLY A 213 -14.55 -9.54 3.74
C GLY A 213 -15.81 -8.73 3.47
N VAL A 214 -16.35 -8.00 4.46
CA VAL A 214 -17.62 -7.25 4.31
C VAL A 214 -17.62 -5.88 5.00
N THR A 215 -16.68 -5.59 5.89
CA THR A 215 -16.59 -4.30 6.57
C THR A 215 -15.59 -3.40 5.86
N VAL A 216 -16.05 -2.23 5.40
CA VAL A 216 -15.20 -1.25 4.69
C VAL A 216 -14.87 -0.09 5.61
N ALA A 217 -13.61 0.32 5.68
CA ALA A 217 -13.16 1.49 6.43
C ALA A 217 -12.77 2.64 5.49
N SER A 218 -13.21 3.86 5.80
CA SER A 218 -12.77 5.05 5.09
C SER A 218 -12.57 6.23 6.04
N PRO A 219 -11.47 6.98 5.91
CA PRO A 219 -11.31 8.20 6.67
C PRO A 219 -12.24 9.27 6.12
N LYS A 220 -12.80 10.08 7.02
CA LYS A 220 -13.57 11.26 6.69
C LYS A 220 -13.11 12.41 7.58
N TRP A 221 -13.02 13.59 7.00
CA TRP A 221 -12.77 14.80 7.76
C TRP A 221 -13.81 15.86 7.42
N THR A 222 -14.12 16.71 8.39
CA THR A 222 -15.02 17.86 8.23
C THR A 222 -14.39 19.08 8.86
N LYS A 223 -14.41 20.21 8.14
CA LYS A 223 -13.92 21.50 8.66
C LYS A 223 -15.13 22.35 9.06
N THR A 224 -15.18 22.77 10.33
CA THR A 224 -16.24 23.64 10.86
C THR A 224 -15.60 24.69 11.75
N GLY A 225 -15.79 25.99 11.45
CA GLY A 225 -15.27 27.09 12.27
C GLY A 225 -13.76 27.02 12.53
N GLY A 226 -12.96 26.58 11.56
CA GLY A 226 -11.51 26.42 11.71
C GLY A 226 -11.04 25.12 12.38
N SER A 227 -11.93 24.35 13.00
CA SER A 227 -11.64 23.04 13.57
C SER A 227 -11.83 21.92 12.53
N VAL A 228 -10.86 21.01 12.44
CA VAL A 228 -10.97 19.79 11.61
C VAL A 228 -11.30 18.61 12.51
N LYS A 229 -12.46 17.99 12.29
CA LYS A 229 -12.82 16.72 12.91
C LYS A 229 -12.44 15.60 11.97
N ASN A 230 -11.57 14.69 12.41
CA ASN A 230 -11.18 13.50 11.67
C ASN A 230 -11.87 12.28 12.30
N VAL A 231 -12.44 11.42 11.46
CA VAL A 231 -13.04 10.15 11.86
C VAL A 231 -12.64 9.06 10.88
N VAL A 232 -12.61 7.82 11.33
CA VAL A 232 -12.68 6.67 10.43
C VAL A 232 -14.09 6.11 10.50
N VAL A 233 -14.78 6.09 9.35
CA VAL A 233 -16.11 5.49 9.22
C VAL A 233 -15.91 4.04 8.80
N THR A 234 -16.55 3.12 9.51
CA THR A 234 -16.64 1.73 9.09
C THR A 234 -18.07 1.39 8.72
N ARG A 235 -18.26 0.67 7.62
CA ARG A 235 -19.58 0.21 7.16
C ARG A 235 -19.52 -1.27 6.84
N ASN A 236 -20.37 -2.05 7.51
CA ASN A 236 -20.58 -3.45 7.14
C ASN A 236 -21.55 -3.51 5.95
N LEU A 237 -21.12 -4.03 4.81
CA LEU A 237 -21.91 -4.07 3.59
C LEU A 237 -23.04 -5.12 3.66
N ALA A 238 -22.88 -6.18 4.44
CA ALA A 238 -23.92 -7.19 4.60
C ALA A 238 -25.14 -6.64 5.36
N THR A 239 -24.89 -5.94 6.47
CA THR A 239 -25.92 -5.44 7.42
C THR A 239 -26.26 -3.96 7.26
N ALA A 240 -25.51 -3.22 6.44
CA ALA A 240 -25.54 -1.76 6.34
C ALA A 240 -25.19 -1.00 7.64
N LYS A 241 -24.80 -1.68 8.72
CA LYS A 241 -24.40 -1.08 10.00
C LYS A 241 -23.20 -0.16 9.78
N LYS A 242 -23.30 1.06 10.31
CA LYS A 242 -22.23 2.07 10.28
C LYS A 242 -21.74 2.36 11.68
N SER A 243 -20.45 2.61 11.82
CA SER A 243 -19.84 3.16 13.03
C SER A 243 -18.78 4.20 12.66
N SER A 244 -18.54 5.14 13.57
CA SER A 244 -17.56 6.20 13.39
C SER A 244 -16.59 6.17 14.56
N ILE A 245 -15.30 6.14 14.26
CA ILE A 245 -14.22 6.16 15.25
C ILE A 245 -13.59 7.55 15.18
N PRO A 246 -13.80 8.43 16.17
CA PRO A 246 -13.13 9.73 16.18
C PRO A 246 -11.63 9.52 16.36
N ILE A 247 -10.83 10.24 15.57
CA ILE A 247 -9.37 10.21 15.68
C ILE A 247 -8.86 11.62 15.95
N ARG A 248 -8.01 11.75 16.98
CA ARG A 248 -7.40 13.02 17.35
C ARG A 248 -6.03 13.10 16.69
N LEU A 249 -5.91 13.96 15.67
CA LEU A 249 -4.68 14.20 14.94
C LEU A 249 -3.97 15.46 15.46
N HIS A 250 -2.69 15.60 15.14
CA HIS A 250 -1.97 16.84 15.44
C HIS A 250 -2.50 18.01 14.60
N LYS A 251 -2.27 19.25 15.05
CA LYS A 251 -2.65 20.44 14.29
C LYS A 251 -1.99 20.44 12.91
N GLY A 252 -2.78 20.63 11.85
CA GLY A 252 -2.30 20.63 10.46
C GLY A 252 -2.18 19.24 9.82
N GLU A 253 -2.58 18.20 10.53
CA GLU A 253 -2.59 16.82 10.04
C GLU A 253 -4.01 16.41 9.59
N THR A 254 -4.11 15.71 8.46
CA THR A 254 -5.38 15.23 7.89
C THR A 254 -5.30 13.74 7.59
N ALA A 255 -6.36 12.99 7.85
CA ALA A 255 -6.45 11.58 7.48
C ALA A 255 -6.66 11.41 5.97
N LEU A 256 -5.85 10.58 5.33
CA LEU A 256 -5.86 10.32 3.88
C LEU A 256 -6.44 8.96 3.52
N ALA A 257 -5.97 7.91 4.19
CA ALA A 257 -6.40 6.54 3.94
C ALA A 257 -6.58 5.80 5.27
N ALA A 258 -7.40 4.76 5.24
CA ALA A 258 -7.49 3.78 6.30
C ALA A 258 -7.09 2.43 5.71
N ARG A 259 -6.51 1.55 6.52
CA ARG A 259 -6.20 0.18 6.10
C ARG A 259 -6.45 -0.83 7.21
N TRP A 260 -6.93 -2.01 6.86
CA TRP A 260 -6.98 -3.16 7.74
C TRP A 260 -5.72 -4.00 7.57
N ASP A 261 -5.23 -4.57 8.68
CA ASP A 261 -4.29 -5.68 8.58
C ASP A 261 -5.02 -7.04 8.64
N ARG A 262 -4.30 -8.12 8.37
CA ARG A 262 -4.84 -9.49 8.42
C ARG A 262 -5.36 -9.87 9.81
N ALA A 263 -4.85 -9.24 10.87
CA ALA A 263 -5.29 -9.47 12.23
C ALA A 263 -6.54 -8.64 12.60
N GLY A 264 -7.09 -7.86 11.66
CA GLY A 264 -8.27 -7.04 11.89
C GLY A 264 -8.02 -5.78 12.70
N HIS A 265 -6.77 -5.32 12.76
CA HIS A 265 -6.48 -4.01 13.26
C HIS A 265 -6.66 -2.95 12.19
N LEU A 266 -7.06 -1.75 12.61
CA LEU A 266 -7.28 -0.61 11.73
C LEU A 266 -6.13 0.37 11.89
N ASP A 267 -5.52 0.71 10.77
CA ASP A 267 -4.51 1.76 10.64
C ASP A 267 -5.07 2.95 9.87
N VAL A 268 -4.55 4.14 10.15
CA VAL A 268 -4.87 5.37 9.43
C VAL A 268 -3.58 6.04 8.96
N LEU A 269 -3.54 6.36 7.67
CA LEU A 269 -2.52 7.19 7.08
C LEU A 269 -2.94 8.63 7.19
N THR A 270 -2.04 9.47 7.66
CA THR A 270 -2.22 10.90 7.72
C THR A 270 -1.18 11.62 6.87
N ARG A 271 -1.48 12.87 6.53
CA ARG A 271 -0.51 13.80 5.94
C ARG A 271 -0.49 15.10 6.71
N SER A 272 0.70 15.63 6.91
CA SER A 272 0.93 17.02 7.30
C SER A 272 1.91 17.67 6.34
N ASP A 273 1.60 18.91 5.97
CA ASP A 273 2.35 19.68 4.98
C ASP A 273 3.04 20.84 5.70
N ARG A 274 4.36 20.99 5.54
CA ARG A 274 5.15 22.07 6.14
C ARG A 274 6.14 22.64 5.14
N HIS A 275 6.31 23.96 5.13
CA HIS A 275 7.37 24.61 4.37
C HIS A 275 8.62 24.71 5.26
N VAL A 276 9.76 24.24 4.75
CA VAL A 276 11.07 24.33 5.42
C VAL A 276 12.05 24.88 4.41
N ASN A 277 12.59 26.07 4.66
CA ASN A 277 13.53 26.76 3.76
C ASN A 277 12.99 26.90 2.32
N GLY A 278 11.70 27.21 2.16
CA GLY A 278 11.04 27.33 0.86
C GLY A 278 10.56 26.01 0.25
N ASP A 279 11.00 24.85 0.76
CA ASP A 279 10.59 23.54 0.27
C ASP A 279 9.36 23.01 0.99
N LEU A 280 8.36 22.58 0.22
CA LEU A 280 7.22 21.83 0.74
C LEU A 280 7.65 20.41 1.13
N ARG A 281 7.55 20.09 2.42
CA ARG A 281 7.74 18.76 2.98
C ARG A 281 6.39 18.15 3.35
N ARG A 282 6.06 17.02 2.70
CA ARG A 282 4.84 16.25 2.99
C ARG A 282 5.21 15.07 3.88
N THR A 283 4.85 15.17 5.16
CA THR A 283 5.08 14.08 6.12
C THR A 283 3.87 13.18 6.14
N HIS A 284 4.09 11.90 5.88
CA HIS A 284 3.10 10.84 5.94
C HIS A 284 3.33 10.01 7.18
N THR A 285 2.27 9.77 7.96
CA THR A 285 2.38 9.00 9.20
C THR A 285 1.31 7.91 9.24
N TRP A 286 1.72 6.68 9.51
CA TRP A 286 0.81 5.58 9.80
C TRP A 286 0.58 5.49 11.30
N TYR A 287 -0.67 5.44 11.71
CA TYR A 287 -1.07 5.17 13.10
C TYR A 287 -1.95 3.94 13.19
N ARG A 288 -1.71 3.12 14.20
CA ARG A 288 -2.64 2.11 14.68
C ARG A 288 -3.75 2.78 15.48
N VAL A 289 -5.00 2.52 15.11
CA VAL A 289 -6.19 3.00 15.82
C VAL A 289 -6.59 1.97 16.87
N ASN A 290 -6.57 2.36 18.14
CA ASN A 290 -7.24 1.58 19.17
C ASN A 290 -8.76 1.87 19.08
N ARG A 291 -9.53 0.88 18.62
CA ARG A 291 -10.97 1.04 18.37
C ARG A 291 -11.81 1.25 19.62
N THR A 292 -11.30 0.91 20.80
CA THR A 292 -12.00 1.04 22.08
C THR A 292 -11.68 2.38 22.76
N THR A 293 -10.41 2.78 22.78
CA THR A 293 -9.96 4.01 23.46
C THR A 293 -9.83 5.21 22.53
N HIS A 294 -9.94 4.98 21.21
CA HIS A 294 -9.74 5.97 20.15
C HIS A 294 -8.34 6.59 20.13
N ARG A 295 -7.39 6.00 20.87
CA ARG A 295 -5.99 6.43 20.89
C ARG A 295 -5.26 5.95 19.65
N LEU A 296 -4.31 6.77 19.20
CA LEU A 296 -3.44 6.48 18.07
C LEU A 296 -2.05 6.07 18.58
N ARG A 297 -1.49 5.00 18.03
CA ARG A 297 -0.09 4.61 18.22
C ARG A 297 0.63 4.73 16.89
N ARG A 298 1.67 5.56 16.82
CA ARG A 298 2.47 5.71 15.59
C ARG A 298 3.15 4.39 15.24
N LEU A 299 3.09 4.02 13.96
CA LEU A 299 3.72 2.82 13.40
C LEU A 299 4.94 3.18 12.54
N ASP A 300 4.76 4.17 11.67
CA ASP A 300 5.81 4.65 10.76
C ASP A 300 5.57 6.13 10.44
N SER A 301 6.64 6.85 10.07
CA SER A 301 6.58 8.24 9.63
C SER A 301 7.68 8.50 8.62
N PHE A 302 7.34 9.08 7.47
CA PHE A 302 8.29 9.38 6.41
C PHE A 302 7.93 10.66 5.67
N VAL A 303 8.93 11.27 5.05
CA VAL A 303 8.79 12.52 4.30
C VAL A 303 8.91 12.23 2.82
N ILE A 304 7.96 12.74 2.04
CA ILE A 304 8.08 12.81 0.59
C ILE A 304 8.49 14.24 0.24
N PRO A 305 9.71 14.46 -0.29
CA PRO A 305 10.16 15.80 -0.68
C PRO A 305 9.42 16.29 -1.92
N SER A 306 9.37 17.62 -2.10
CA SER A 306 8.82 18.28 -3.29
C SER A 306 9.48 17.84 -4.61
N SER A 307 10.71 17.29 -4.53
CA SER A 307 11.43 16.72 -5.67
C SER A 307 10.90 15.37 -6.17
N VAL A 308 9.91 14.79 -5.49
CA VAL A 308 9.19 13.60 -5.96
C VAL A 308 7.84 14.02 -6.52
N GLY A 309 7.68 13.89 -7.83
CA GLY A 309 6.44 14.18 -8.56
C GLY A 309 5.65 12.90 -8.81
N GLY A 310 4.31 12.99 -8.74
CA GLY A 310 3.39 11.88 -8.98
C GLY A 310 3.77 10.61 -8.22
N TYR A 311 3.33 10.45 -6.98
CA TYR A 311 3.69 9.28 -6.19
C TYR A 311 2.49 8.41 -5.87
N VAL A 312 2.75 7.12 -5.70
CA VAL A 312 1.82 6.11 -5.18
C VAL A 312 2.36 5.66 -3.82
N LEU A 313 1.48 5.62 -2.83
CA LEU A 313 1.81 5.14 -1.49
C LEU A 313 1.47 3.65 -1.38
N ALA A 314 2.15 2.91 -0.50
CA ALA A 314 1.60 1.65 0.00
C ALA A 314 0.33 1.97 0.80
N GLN A 315 -0.85 1.63 0.28
CA GLN A 315 -2.16 1.86 0.91
C GLN A 315 -2.91 0.55 1.03
#